data_AF-A0A7J8A8G4-F1
#
_entry.id   AF-A0A7J8A8G4-F1
#
_cell.length_a   1.000
_cell.length_b   1.000
_cell.length_c   1.000
_cell.angle_alpha   90.00
_cell.angle_beta   90.00
_cell.angle_gamma   90.00
#
_symmetry.space_group_name_H-M   'P 1'
#
loop_
_entity.id
_entity.type
_entity.pdbx_description
1 polymer ?
#
loop_
_entity_poly.entity_id
_entity_poly.type
_entity_poly.pdbx_seq_one_letter_code
_entity_poly.pdbx_strand_id
1 'polypeptide(L)'
;MMANGILKVPAINVNDSVTKSEFDDLSGCRESLIDGIERAADVMIVGKVAVAAGYGDLGKGCAQALRGLGARVIITEIDPINALQAAMEGYGRGLSGGQRICHHHRLYRHHPWQALGADEG
;
A
#
# COMPACT_ATOMS: atom_id res chain seq x y z
N MET A 1 6.53 -12.87 -17.32
CA MET A 1 6.14 -14.07 -18.10
C MET A 1 5.67 -13.72 -19.51
N MET A 2 4.64 -12.88 -19.68
CA MET A 2 4.20 -12.41 -21.00
C MET A 2 5.33 -11.68 -21.75
N ALA A 3 6.01 -10.73 -21.10
CA ALA A 3 7.12 -9.95 -21.69
C ALA A 3 8.34 -10.80 -22.11
N ASN A 4 8.53 -11.96 -21.46
CA ASN A 4 9.63 -12.88 -21.77
C ASN A 4 9.19 -13.99 -22.73
N GLY A 5 7.96 -13.93 -23.28
CA GLY A 5 7.42 -14.90 -24.24
C GLY A 5 7.16 -16.31 -23.69
N ILE A 6 7.26 -16.52 -22.39
CA ILE A 6 7.19 -17.86 -21.76
C ILE A 6 5.77 -18.25 -21.30
N LEU A 7 4.77 -17.39 -21.53
CA LEU A 7 3.40 -17.67 -21.16
C LEU A 7 2.77 -18.65 -22.17
N LYS A 8 2.53 -19.89 -21.73
CA LYS A 8 2.08 -21.00 -22.60
C LYS A 8 0.58 -21.00 -22.89
N VAL A 9 -0.19 -20.21 -22.15
CA VAL A 9 -1.66 -20.16 -22.21
C VAL A 9 -2.13 -18.71 -22.17
N PRO A 10 -3.25 -18.37 -22.84
CA PRO A 10 -3.83 -17.04 -22.70
C PRO A 10 -4.24 -16.79 -21.24
N ALA A 11 -3.94 -15.59 -20.74
CA ALA A 11 -4.30 -15.15 -19.40
C ALA A 11 -5.12 -13.86 -19.48
N ILE A 12 -6.16 -13.76 -18.66
CA ILE A 12 -6.98 -12.56 -18.52
C ILE A 12 -6.67 -11.96 -17.15
N ASN A 13 -6.31 -10.68 -17.12
CA ASN A 13 -6.14 -9.99 -15.85
C ASN A 13 -7.50 -9.59 -15.28
N VAL A 14 -7.96 -10.35 -14.29
CA VAL A 14 -9.22 -10.06 -13.58
C VAL A 14 -9.02 -8.96 -12.53
N ASN A 15 -7.78 -8.74 -12.08
CA ASN A 15 -7.48 -7.75 -11.05
C ASN A 15 -7.84 -6.32 -11.50
N ASP A 16 -7.68 -6.03 -12.79
CA ASP A 16 -7.93 -4.69 -13.35
C ASP A 16 -9.43 -4.44 -13.61
N SER A 17 -10.29 -5.42 -13.31
CA SER A 17 -11.72 -5.16 -13.27
C SER A 17 -12.04 -4.24 -12.09
N VAL A 18 -12.83 -3.21 -12.34
CA VAL A 18 -13.25 -2.23 -11.31
C VAL A 18 -13.91 -2.93 -10.12
N THR A 19 -14.63 -4.03 -10.37
CA THR A 19 -15.25 -4.84 -9.32
C THR A 19 -14.27 -5.61 -8.46
N LYS A 20 -13.03 -5.82 -8.92
CA LYS A 20 -11.98 -6.43 -8.12
C LYS A 20 -11.16 -5.31 -7.48
N SER A 21 -10.45 -4.48 -8.25
CA SER A 21 -9.54 -3.50 -7.67
C SER A 21 -10.26 -2.48 -6.78
N GLU A 22 -11.34 -1.87 -7.26
CA GLU A 22 -11.98 -0.77 -6.50
C GLU A 22 -12.93 -1.27 -5.40
N PHE A 23 -13.31 -2.55 -5.41
CA PHE A 23 -14.25 -3.10 -4.44
C PHE A 23 -13.61 -4.14 -3.53
N ASP A 24 -13.02 -5.20 -4.08
CA ASP A 24 -12.39 -6.27 -3.30
C ASP A 24 -11.18 -5.73 -2.51
N ASP A 25 -10.28 -5.00 -3.17
CA ASP A 25 -9.07 -4.51 -2.51
C ASP A 25 -9.35 -3.39 -1.49
N LEU A 26 -10.30 -2.49 -1.78
CA LEU A 26 -10.69 -1.41 -0.87
C LEU A 26 -11.54 -1.90 0.31
N SER A 27 -12.62 -2.63 0.02
CA SER A 27 -13.62 -3.03 1.03
C SER A 27 -13.16 -4.25 1.82
N GLY A 28 -12.56 -5.23 1.13
CA GLY A 28 -12.10 -6.48 1.73
C GLY A 28 -10.98 -6.23 2.74
N CYS A 29 -9.99 -5.40 2.40
CA CYS A 29 -8.94 -5.03 3.36
C CYS A 29 -9.46 -4.18 4.51
N ARG A 30 -10.54 -3.41 4.31
CA ARG A 30 -11.11 -2.61 5.40
C ARG A 30 -11.62 -3.48 6.55
N GLU A 31 -12.19 -4.63 6.22
CA GLU A 31 -12.77 -5.57 7.20
C GLU A 31 -11.72 -6.57 7.70
N SER A 32 -11.06 -7.26 6.76
CA SER A 32 -10.14 -8.36 7.09
C SER A 32 -8.90 -7.94 7.87
N LEU A 33 -8.41 -6.70 7.67
CA LEU A 33 -7.26 -6.18 8.43
C LEU A 33 -7.58 -6.10 9.92
N ILE A 34 -8.74 -5.53 10.26
CA ILE A 34 -9.15 -5.34 11.64
C ILE A 34 -9.43 -6.69 12.29
N ASP A 35 -10.17 -7.57 11.60
CA ASP A 35 -10.42 -8.94 12.08
C ASP A 35 -9.11 -9.67 12.38
N GLY A 36 -8.10 -9.56 11.49
CA GLY A 36 -6.79 -10.16 11.69
C GLY A 36 -6.06 -9.64 12.93
N ILE A 37 -6.07 -8.33 13.16
CA ILE A 37 -5.39 -7.70 14.32
C ILE A 37 -6.10 -8.07 15.62
N GLU A 38 -7.43 -7.99 15.64
CA GLU A 38 -8.23 -8.30 16.82
C GLU A 38 -8.09 -9.78 17.21
N ARG A 39 -8.13 -10.69 16.25
CA ARG A 39 -7.96 -12.14 16.50
C ARG A 39 -6.56 -12.52 16.94
N ALA A 40 -5.53 -11.85 16.44
CA ALA A 40 -4.14 -12.21 16.73
C ALA A 40 -3.63 -11.62 18.05
N ALA A 41 -4.06 -10.40 18.39
CA ALA A 41 -3.44 -9.66 19.47
C ALA A 41 -4.42 -9.19 20.56
N ASP A 42 -5.73 -9.20 20.29
CA ASP A 42 -6.78 -8.69 21.21
C ASP A 42 -6.45 -7.29 21.77
N VAL A 43 -5.89 -6.44 20.91
CA VAL A 43 -5.40 -5.11 21.29
C VAL A 43 -6.39 -4.03 20.91
N MET A 44 -6.67 -3.14 21.86
CA MET A 44 -7.40 -1.91 21.58
C MET A 44 -6.64 -1.02 20.58
N ILE A 45 -7.29 -0.64 19.48
CA ILE A 45 -6.70 0.15 18.39
C ILE A 45 -6.88 1.67 18.62
N VAL A 46 -7.92 2.10 19.33
CA VAL A 46 -8.21 3.52 19.56
C VAL A 46 -7.05 4.25 20.24
N GLY A 47 -6.72 5.44 19.73
CA GLY A 47 -5.64 6.30 20.25
C GLY A 47 -4.21 5.81 19.96
N LYS A 48 -4.03 4.58 19.44
CA LYS A 48 -2.71 4.09 19.03
C LYS A 48 -2.26 4.70 17.72
N VAL A 49 -0.94 4.67 17.51
CA VAL A 49 -0.33 5.06 16.23
C VAL A 49 -0.23 3.83 15.36
N ALA A 50 -0.81 3.90 14.17
CA ALA A 50 -0.64 2.88 13.15
C ALA A 50 0.13 3.48 11.97
N VAL A 51 1.06 2.70 11.41
CA VAL A 51 1.82 3.08 10.22
C VAL A 51 1.43 2.15 9.10
N ALA A 52 0.91 2.69 8.00
CA ALA A 52 0.65 1.94 6.78
C ALA A 52 1.73 2.26 5.73
N ALA A 53 2.35 1.21 5.21
CA ALA A 53 3.33 1.31 4.14
C ALA A 53 2.64 1.07 2.79
N GLY A 54 2.43 2.16 2.05
CA GLY A 54 1.69 2.18 0.79
C GLY A 54 0.27 2.73 0.92
N TYR A 55 -0.20 3.34 -0.15
CA TYR A 55 -1.50 4.01 -0.30
C TYR A 55 -2.11 3.80 -1.70
N GLY A 56 -1.95 2.59 -2.22
CA GLY A 56 -2.81 2.07 -3.30
C GLY A 56 -4.19 1.66 -2.77
N ASP A 57 -4.96 0.90 -3.53
CA ASP A 57 -6.36 0.59 -3.20
C ASP A 57 -6.50 -0.24 -1.91
N LEU A 58 -5.60 -1.22 -1.71
CA LEU A 58 -5.45 -1.93 -0.44
C LEU A 58 -5.08 -0.98 0.72
N GLY A 59 -4.11 -0.09 0.49
CA GLY A 59 -3.59 0.84 1.51
C GLY A 59 -4.63 1.87 1.95
N LYS A 60 -5.47 2.34 1.02
CA LYS A 60 -6.62 3.21 1.29
C LYS A 60 -7.63 2.50 2.19
N GLY A 61 -7.97 1.24 1.89
CA GLY A 61 -8.86 0.43 2.72
C GLY A 61 -8.35 0.25 4.15
N CYS A 62 -7.07 -0.11 4.29
CA CYS A 62 -6.39 -0.25 5.57
C CYS A 62 -6.37 1.06 6.38
N ALA A 63 -6.04 2.18 5.74
CA ALA A 63 -5.97 3.49 6.39
C ALA A 63 -7.34 3.96 6.89
N GLN A 64 -8.39 3.75 6.08
CA GLN A 64 -9.77 4.09 6.44
C GLN A 64 -10.26 3.23 7.61
N ALA A 65 -9.96 1.92 7.61
CA ALA A 65 -10.34 1.02 8.70
C ALA A 65 -9.74 1.46 10.04
N LEU A 66 -8.42 1.65 10.07
CA LEU A 66 -7.70 2.03 11.28
C LEU A 66 -8.13 3.40 11.79
N ARG A 67 -8.37 4.36 10.90
CA ARG A 67 -8.89 5.68 11.27
C ARG A 67 -10.32 5.61 11.78
N GLY A 68 -11.17 4.75 11.20
CA GLY A 68 -12.54 4.50 11.64
C GLY A 68 -12.62 4.01 13.09
N LEU A 69 -11.62 3.25 13.53
CA LEU A 69 -11.48 2.80 14.93
C LEU A 69 -10.82 3.83 15.87
N GLY A 70 -10.49 5.02 15.36
CA GLY A 70 -9.87 6.09 16.15
C GLY A 70 -8.36 5.96 16.34
N ALA A 71 -7.66 5.18 15.50
CA ALA A 71 -6.20 5.21 15.46
C ALA A 71 -5.68 6.47 14.77
N ARG A 72 -4.49 6.92 15.20
CA ARG A 72 -3.71 7.92 14.46
C ARG A 72 -2.91 7.20 13.37
N VAL A 73 -3.36 7.34 12.14
CA VAL A 73 -2.75 6.67 10.98
C VAL A 73 -1.70 7.57 10.32
N ILE A 74 -0.55 6.97 10.05
CA ILE A 74 0.58 7.54 9.34
C ILE A 74 0.80 6.75 8.05
N ILE A 75 0.91 7.44 6.92
CA ILE A 75 1.12 6.80 5.61
C ILE A 75 2.56 7.04 5.14
N THR A 76 3.20 5.99 4.64
CA THR A 76 4.45 6.10 3.86
C THR A 76 4.18 5.71 2.42
N GLU A 77 4.63 6.53 1.48
CA GLU A 77 4.44 6.27 0.05
C GLU A 77 5.66 6.71 -0.76
N ILE A 78 5.93 5.94 -1.80
CA ILE A 78 6.94 6.23 -2.82
C ILE A 78 6.29 7.01 -3.96
N ASP A 79 5.04 6.69 -4.32
CA ASP A 79 4.33 7.39 -5.39
C ASP A 79 3.86 8.78 -4.90
N PRO A 80 4.31 9.88 -5.55
CA PRO A 80 3.91 11.23 -5.14
C PRO A 80 2.41 11.50 -5.28
N ILE A 81 1.70 10.83 -6.20
CA ILE A 81 0.26 11.01 -6.42
C ILE A 81 -0.51 10.42 -5.25
N ASN A 82 -0.21 9.17 -4.88
CA ASN A 82 -0.86 8.49 -3.76
C ASN A 82 -0.49 9.16 -2.43
N ALA A 83 0.75 9.63 -2.29
CA ALA A 83 1.16 10.43 -1.13
C ALA A 83 0.38 11.75 -1.00
N LEU A 84 0.07 12.40 -2.13
CA LEU A 84 -0.75 13.61 -2.14
C LEU A 84 -2.20 13.30 -1.76
N GLN A 85 -2.77 12.22 -2.29
CA GLN A 85 -4.12 11.77 -1.91
C GLN A 85 -4.21 11.50 -0.41
N ALA A 86 -3.24 10.79 0.17
CA ALA A 86 -3.18 10.54 1.62
C ALA A 86 -3.13 11.86 2.43
N ALA A 87 -2.37 12.84 1.96
CA ALA A 87 -2.29 14.14 2.62
C ALA A 87 -3.62 14.92 2.52
N MET A 88 -4.33 14.83 1.39
CA MET A 88 -5.64 15.45 1.20
C MET A 88 -6.72 14.81 2.08
N GLU A 89 -6.65 13.49 2.28
CA GLU A 89 -7.55 12.79 3.20
C GLU A 89 -7.23 13.06 4.69
N GLY A 90 -6.15 13.79 4.98
CA GLY A 90 -5.79 14.24 6.33
C GLY A 90 -5.01 13.20 7.14
N TYR A 91 -4.36 12.24 6.48
CA TYR A 91 -3.43 11.33 7.15
C TYR A 91 -2.11 12.03 7.47
N GLY A 92 -1.56 11.71 8.65
CA GLY A 92 -0.33 12.31 9.12
C GLY A 92 0.87 11.86 8.26
N ARG A 93 1.71 12.81 7.83
CA ARG A 93 3.02 12.48 7.29
C ARG A 93 3.89 11.93 8.43
N GLY A 94 4.40 10.73 8.25
CA GLY A 94 5.28 10.09 9.22
C GLY A 94 6.59 10.84 9.36
N LEU A 95 6.64 11.73 10.35
CA LEU A 95 7.83 12.37 10.91
C LEU A 95 8.68 13.19 9.93
N SER A 96 9.18 14.29 10.47
CA SER A 96 10.17 15.25 9.94
C SER A 96 11.50 14.65 9.44
N GLY A 97 11.63 13.33 9.35
CA GLY A 97 12.78 12.61 8.78
C GLY A 97 12.52 11.97 7.41
N GLY A 98 11.26 11.80 7.00
CA GLY A 98 10.87 11.14 5.73
C GLY A 98 10.94 12.04 4.49
N GLN A 99 10.98 13.36 4.66
CA GLN A 99 11.20 14.31 3.56
C GLN A 99 12.54 14.11 2.84
N ARG A 100 13.51 13.39 3.43
CA ARG A 100 14.74 12.99 2.74
C ARG A 100 14.55 11.87 1.72
N ILE A 101 13.51 11.04 1.86
CA ILE A 101 13.26 9.92 0.95
C ILE A 101 12.58 10.43 -0.32
N CYS A 102 11.62 11.35 -0.18
CA CYS A 102 10.91 11.94 -1.32
C CYS A 102 11.77 12.94 -2.11
N HIS A 103 12.70 13.65 -1.46
CA HIS A 103 13.64 14.55 -2.16
C HIS A 103 14.81 13.83 -2.84
N HIS A 104 14.96 12.51 -2.70
CA HIS A 104 16.03 11.75 -3.35
C HIS A 104 15.67 11.20 -4.75
N HIS A 105 14.48 11.53 -5.27
CA HIS A 105 14.04 11.01 -6.58
C HIS A 105 14.81 11.57 -7.80
N ARG A 106 15.80 12.45 -7.59
CA ARG A 106 16.78 12.81 -8.64
C ARG A 106 17.97 11.85 -8.71
N LEU A 107 18.19 10.98 -7.71
CA LEU A 107 19.31 10.04 -7.65
C LEU A 107 18.96 8.59 -7.99
N TYR A 108 17.68 8.25 -8.14
CA TYR A 108 17.22 6.90 -8.53
C TYR A 108 16.90 6.75 -10.03
N ARG A 109 17.29 7.71 -10.88
CA ARG A 109 17.13 7.58 -12.35
C ARG A 109 18.24 6.78 -13.04
N HIS A 110 19.22 6.25 -12.30
CA HIS A 110 20.30 5.43 -12.84
C HIS A 110 20.50 4.15 -12.01
N HIS A 111 19.84 3.06 -12.46
CA HIS A 111 20.10 1.62 -12.19
C HIS A 111 19.71 1.04 -10.79
N PRO A 112 19.53 -0.29 -10.63
CA PRO A 112 18.53 -1.15 -11.27
C PRO A 112 17.85 -2.05 -10.20
N TRP A 113 16.67 -1.70 -9.71
CA TRP A 113 15.89 -2.58 -8.80
C TRP A 113 15.02 -3.62 -9.53
N GLN A 114 15.18 -3.78 -10.85
CA GLN A 114 14.53 -4.83 -11.65
C GLN A 114 15.40 -6.10 -11.85
N ALA A 115 16.57 -6.22 -11.21
CA ALA A 115 17.52 -7.31 -11.45
C ALA A 115 17.85 -8.18 -10.21
N LEU A 116 16.90 -8.37 -9.29
CA LEU A 116 17.09 -9.22 -8.09
C LEU A 116 16.08 -10.39 -8.02
N GLY A 117 15.80 -11.01 -9.17
CA GLY A 117 14.93 -12.20 -9.23
C GLY A 117 15.07 -13.06 -10.49
N ALA A 118 16.17 -12.94 -11.24
CA ALA A 118 16.42 -13.72 -12.45
C ALA A 118 17.90 -14.09 -12.54
N ASP A 119 18.38 -14.91 -11.61
CA ASP A 119 19.58 -15.76 -11.76
C ASP A 119 19.69 -16.67 -10.52
N GLU A 120 18.78 -17.64 -10.39
CA GLU A 120 19.03 -18.95 -9.77
C GLU A 120 18.01 -19.95 -10.36
N GLY A 121 18.43 -20.76 -11.35
CA GLY A 121 17.66 -21.90 -11.88
C GLY A 121 17.28 -21.83 -13.36
#